data_AF-A0A1C4YDP0-F1
#
_entry.id   AF-A0A1C4YDP0-F1
#
_cell.length_a   1.000
_cell.length_b   1.000
_cell.length_c   1.000
_cell.angle_alpha   90.00
_cell.angle_beta   90.00
_cell.angle_gamma   90.00
#
_symmetry.space_group_name_H-M   'P 1'
#
loop_
_entity.id
_entity.type
_entity.pdbx_description
1 polymer ?
#
loop_
_entity_poly.entity_id
_entity_poly.type
_entity_poly.pdbx_seq_one_letter_code
_entity_poly.pdbx_strand_id
1 'polypeptide(L)'
;MSRPVWEQLDPLAFNDGVFYVSAGIELQPRLNLWGHPEQPDLRERLANDRPHGIGGKKLLCLLCMRHRIQNNLPRIPVWLTFVEGRHGPMFRHEDGRSPHPEHEPETDTHKALKERKARTWESVGGTVEVEVWRPRARRRPDVLAIGPDLTVAGEIQHSKATPRSIQARQRALRKAGDRVVWTTDRGAGDIAFLHAVPHLSIPALADHRMYLSQTRLELSAGAITFETQRCGWADLWTGTNRCPATRNAKPCGSMHLYPTLNPHSYSRQKAATTALFPCGPRPHLDHLLEGILHGTWLPYRHRDRVSWIPADAHATVTAERGGTLDLAESGTTPHRDGPAGRACERRHDPKTQAATPTPLCCGQKLPGKAGQPLVLACQLCRNSPTYYRRDELDQQQAQ
;
A
#
# COMPACT_ATOMS: atom_id res chain seq x y z
N MET A 1 -13.94 36.03 31.85
CA MET A 1 -13.02 34.88 31.99
C MET A 1 -12.43 34.56 30.63
N SER A 2 -11.11 34.65 30.49
CA SER A 2 -10.40 34.30 29.26
C SER A 2 -10.57 32.82 28.97
N ARG A 3 -10.88 32.43 27.73
CA ARG A 3 -10.97 31.01 27.36
C ARG A 3 -9.61 30.33 27.59
N PRO A 4 -9.57 29.10 28.15
CA PRO A 4 -8.33 28.34 28.29
C PRO A 4 -7.54 28.29 26.97
N VAL A 5 -6.22 28.44 27.04
CA VAL A 5 -5.32 28.47 25.86
C VAL A 5 -5.60 27.30 24.90
N TRP A 6 -5.82 26.10 25.42
CA TRP A 6 -6.09 24.90 24.61
C TRP A 6 -7.36 24.98 23.75
N GLU A 7 -8.37 25.77 24.15
CA GLU A 7 -9.59 25.99 23.35
C GLU A 7 -9.31 26.84 22.11
N GLN A 8 -8.26 27.65 22.14
CA GLN A 8 -7.87 28.55 21.06
C GLN A 8 -6.85 27.89 20.10
N LEU A 9 -6.14 26.85 20.55
CA LEU A 9 -5.16 26.12 19.73
C LEU A 9 -5.83 25.22 18.70
N ASP A 10 -5.57 25.40 17.40
CA ASP A 10 -5.88 24.39 16.39
C ASP A 10 -4.78 23.31 16.39
N PRO A 11 -5.02 22.08 16.89
CA PRO A 11 -3.98 21.03 16.94
C PRO A 11 -3.51 20.57 15.56
N LEU A 12 -4.24 20.92 14.50
CA LEU A 12 -3.84 20.64 13.12
C LEU A 12 -2.78 21.64 12.62
N ALA A 13 -2.62 22.80 13.26
CA ALA A 13 -1.69 23.86 12.84
C ALA A 13 -0.22 23.61 13.28
N PHE A 14 0.02 22.58 14.07
CA PHE A 14 1.31 22.30 14.73
C PHE A 14 1.97 21.01 14.22
N ASN A 15 3.30 20.90 14.35
CA ASN A 15 4.20 19.98 13.64
C ASN A 15 4.63 18.73 14.43
N ASP A 16 5.10 18.87 15.68
CA ASP A 16 5.79 17.88 16.53
C ASP A 16 4.95 17.32 17.67
N GLY A 17 3.80 17.92 17.95
CA GLY A 17 2.78 17.25 18.75
C GLY A 17 2.81 17.52 20.25
N VAL A 18 3.77 18.30 20.76
CA VAL A 18 3.85 18.69 22.16
C VAL A 18 3.82 20.21 22.27
N PHE A 19 2.83 20.77 22.95
CA PHE A 19 2.73 22.22 23.15
C PHE A 19 3.01 22.60 24.59
N TYR A 20 3.96 23.51 24.81
CA TYR A 20 4.24 24.07 26.11
C TYR A 20 3.42 25.33 26.37
N VAL A 21 2.40 25.18 27.23
CA VAL A 21 1.39 26.20 27.48
C VAL A 21 2.00 27.48 28.05
N SER A 22 2.95 27.38 28.97
CA SER A 22 3.52 28.54 29.67
C SER A 22 4.28 29.48 28.73
N ALA A 23 4.95 28.93 27.73
CA ALA A 23 5.71 29.72 26.75
C ALA A 23 4.94 29.96 25.44
N GLY A 24 3.78 29.32 25.25
CA GLY A 24 2.99 29.44 24.03
C GLY A 24 3.66 28.85 22.79
N ILE A 25 4.56 27.89 22.96
CA ILE A 25 5.38 27.31 21.88
C ILE A 25 5.10 25.81 21.69
N GLU A 26 5.31 25.34 20.48
CA GLU A 26 5.46 23.91 20.21
C GLU A 26 6.89 23.45 20.48
N LEU A 27 7.02 22.32 21.17
CA LEU A 27 8.29 21.65 21.39
C LEU A 27 8.57 20.69 20.25
N GLN A 28 9.83 20.62 19.83
CA GLN A 28 10.32 19.65 18.85
C GLN A 28 11.38 18.75 19.53
N PRO A 29 10.96 17.71 20.27
CA PRO A 29 11.85 16.95 21.16
C PRO A 29 13.05 16.30 20.48
N ARG A 30 12.96 16.08 19.16
CA ARG A 30 13.97 15.43 18.32
C ARG A 30 15.06 16.39 17.84
N LEU A 31 14.90 17.70 18.06
CA LEU A 31 15.88 18.71 17.70
C LEU A 31 16.66 19.20 18.92
N ASN A 32 17.88 19.69 18.67
CA ASN A 32 18.67 20.38 19.69
C ASN A 32 17.87 21.58 20.24
N LEU A 33 18.00 21.84 21.54
CA LEU A 33 17.23 22.87 22.25
C LEU A 33 15.70 22.72 22.10
N TRP A 34 15.24 21.50 21.78
CA TRP A 34 13.85 21.16 21.51
C TRP A 34 13.21 22.02 20.41
N GLY A 35 14.02 22.42 19.42
CA GLY A 35 13.58 23.11 18.21
C GLY A 35 13.38 24.61 18.33
N HIS A 36 13.70 25.23 19.48
CA HIS A 36 13.55 26.67 19.64
C HIS A 36 14.92 27.38 19.65
N PRO A 37 15.38 27.94 18.51
CA PRO A 37 16.71 28.55 18.42
C PRO A 37 16.90 29.75 19.37
N GLU A 38 15.82 30.44 19.73
CA GLU A 38 15.85 31.60 20.62
C GLU A 38 15.66 31.25 22.11
N GLN A 39 15.49 29.96 22.46
CA GLN A 39 15.28 29.53 23.85
C GLN A 39 16.24 28.40 24.24
N PRO A 40 17.54 28.69 24.37
CA PRO A 40 18.57 27.68 24.62
C PRO A 40 18.45 26.98 25.98
N ASP A 41 17.81 27.61 26.96
CA ASP A 41 17.58 27.11 28.31
C ASP A 41 16.21 26.39 28.47
N LEU A 42 15.47 26.19 27.38
CA LEU A 42 14.12 25.65 27.39
C LEU A 42 14.05 24.28 28.05
N ARG A 43 15.08 23.46 27.83
CA ARG A 43 15.20 22.13 28.43
C ARG A 43 15.38 22.21 29.94
N GLU A 44 16.31 23.04 30.45
CA GLU A 44 16.45 23.21 31.90
C GLU A 44 15.19 23.79 32.52
N ARG A 45 14.54 24.78 31.88
CA ARG A 45 13.27 25.34 32.36
C ARG A 45 12.19 24.28 32.48
N LEU A 46 12.06 23.39 31.49
CA LEU A 46 11.08 22.30 31.51
C LEU A 46 11.45 21.21 32.55
N ALA A 47 12.73 20.93 32.75
CA ALA A 47 13.19 19.97 33.75
C ALA A 47 13.00 20.49 35.20
N ASN A 48 13.18 21.80 35.41
CA ASN A 48 13.16 22.46 36.71
C ASN A 48 11.79 23.01 37.13
N ASP A 49 10.81 23.01 36.24
CA ASP A 49 9.43 23.38 36.54
C ASP A 49 8.73 22.29 37.38
N ARG A 50 9.07 22.19 38.68
CA ARG A 50 8.64 21.13 39.63
C ARG A 50 7.83 21.68 40.82
N PRO A 51 6.96 20.84 41.43
CA PRO A 51 7.50 19.82 42.35
C PRO A 51 7.55 18.35 41.87
N HIS A 52 6.78 17.89 40.86
CA HIS A 52 6.57 16.44 40.65
C HIS A 52 6.69 15.93 39.20
N GLY A 53 7.71 16.38 38.45
CA GLY A 53 7.71 16.23 36.98
C GLY A 53 6.59 17.10 36.40
N ILE A 54 6.48 17.26 35.08
CA ILE A 54 5.42 18.12 34.52
C ILE A 54 4.02 17.44 34.65
N GLY A 55 3.53 17.21 35.85
CA GLY A 55 2.09 17.14 36.11
C GLY A 55 1.60 18.57 36.38
N GLY A 56 0.42 18.93 35.88
CA GLY A 56 -0.20 20.22 36.19
C GLY A 56 -0.72 21.00 34.99
N LYS A 57 -1.09 20.32 33.90
CA LYS A 57 -1.74 20.96 32.74
C LYS A 57 -0.85 22.00 32.01
N LYS A 58 0.43 21.71 31.87
CA LYS A 58 1.42 22.61 31.24
C LYS A 58 1.91 22.16 29.86
N LEU A 59 1.84 20.87 29.56
CA LEU A 59 2.17 20.32 28.25
C LEU A 59 0.94 19.65 27.64
N LEU A 60 0.65 19.94 26.38
CA LEU A 60 -0.45 19.31 25.64
C LEU A 60 0.08 18.35 24.59
N CYS A 61 -0.52 17.16 24.50
CA CYS A 61 -0.35 16.25 23.38
C CYS A 61 -1.28 16.69 22.23
N LEU A 62 -0.76 17.51 21.33
CA LEU A 62 -1.48 17.95 20.14
C LEU A 62 -1.78 16.78 19.17
N LEU A 63 -0.97 15.71 19.20
CA LEU A 63 -1.24 14.49 18.44
C LEU A 63 -2.52 13.81 18.91
N CYS A 64 -2.68 13.60 20.22
CA CYS A 64 -3.90 13.02 20.76
C CYS A 64 -5.12 13.92 20.52
N MET A 65 -4.96 15.23 20.66
CA MET A 65 -6.04 16.18 20.36
C MET A 65 -6.45 16.12 18.87
N ARG A 66 -5.48 16.00 17.96
CA ARG A 66 -5.71 15.80 16.52
C ARG A 66 -6.41 14.48 16.23
N HIS A 67 -5.95 13.38 16.83
CA HIS A 67 -6.54 12.06 16.66
C HIS A 67 -8.02 12.08 17.05
N ARG A 68 -8.36 12.76 18.16
CA ARG A 68 -9.75 12.92 18.59
C ARG A 68 -10.59 13.67 17.55
N ILE A 69 -10.07 14.78 17.01
CA ILE A 69 -10.75 15.54 15.95
C ILE A 69 -10.98 14.65 14.71
N GLN A 70 -9.98 13.89 14.28
CA GLN A 70 -10.07 13.03 13.10
C GLN A 70 -11.07 11.87 13.26
N ASN A 71 -11.33 11.45 14.50
CA ASN A 71 -12.29 10.39 14.81
C ASN A 71 -13.64 10.93 15.32
N ASN A 72 -13.95 12.21 15.12
CA ASN A 72 -15.17 12.87 15.59
C ASN A 72 -15.41 12.71 17.11
N LEU A 73 -14.35 12.62 17.90
CA LEU A 73 -14.41 12.58 19.35
C LEU A 73 -14.40 14.00 19.92
N PRO A 74 -14.98 14.23 21.13
CA PRO A 74 -14.98 15.54 21.77
C PRO A 74 -13.56 16.10 21.92
N ARG A 75 -13.37 17.36 21.52
CA ARG A 75 -12.11 18.08 21.68
C ARG A 75 -11.90 18.41 23.16
N ILE A 76 -11.00 17.67 23.79
CA ILE A 76 -10.57 17.87 25.18
C ILE A 76 -9.04 17.96 25.21
N PRO A 77 -8.45 18.70 26.16
CA PRO A 77 -7.00 18.75 26.30
C PRO A 77 -6.48 17.38 26.73
N VAL A 78 -5.36 16.97 26.15
CA VAL A 78 -4.64 15.75 26.55
C VAL A 78 -3.32 16.18 27.14
N TRP A 79 -3.16 16.02 28.45
CA TRP A 79 -2.04 16.57 29.19
C TRP A 79 -0.86 15.60 29.22
N LEU A 80 0.34 16.14 29.11
CA LEU A 80 1.61 15.43 29.14
C LEU A 80 2.43 15.81 30.36
N THR A 81 3.23 14.85 30.82
CA THR A 81 4.28 14.96 31.79
C THR A 81 5.63 14.69 31.18
N PHE A 82 6.56 15.56 31.50
CA PHE A 82 7.97 15.40 31.22
C PHE A 82 8.62 14.58 32.34
N VAL A 83 9.33 13.53 31.94
CA VAL A 83 10.09 12.67 32.83
C VAL A 83 11.49 12.49 32.25
N GLU A 84 12.51 12.83 33.01
CA GLU A 84 13.88 12.43 32.70
C GLU A 84 14.08 10.99 33.19
N GLY A 85 14.19 10.05 32.25
CA GLY A 85 14.51 8.67 32.54
C GLY A 85 16.00 8.36 32.31
N ARG A 86 16.40 7.15 32.68
CA ARG A 86 17.76 6.61 32.42
C ARG A 86 18.18 6.69 30.93
N HIS A 87 17.21 6.71 30.02
CA HIS A 87 17.41 6.76 28.56
C HIS A 87 17.19 8.16 27.96
N GLY A 88 17.06 9.20 28.80
CA GLY A 88 16.85 10.57 28.37
C GLY A 88 15.43 11.10 28.57
N PRO A 89 15.14 12.29 28.03
CA PRO A 89 13.85 12.98 28.19
C PRO A 89 12.69 12.21 27.54
N MET A 90 11.57 12.08 28.25
CA MET A 90 10.35 11.47 27.75
C MET A 90 9.12 12.31 28.09
N PHE A 91 8.12 12.28 27.19
CA PHE A 91 6.78 12.83 27.43
C PHE A 91 5.79 11.67 27.61
N ARG A 92 5.04 11.69 28.70
CA ARG A 92 4.05 10.67 29.08
C ARG A 92 2.71 11.33 29.30
N HIS A 93 1.60 10.68 29.00
CA HIS A 93 0.30 11.25 29.37
C HIS A 93 0.13 11.27 30.89
N GLU A 94 -0.39 12.39 31.42
CA GLU A 94 -0.67 12.54 32.85
C GLU A 94 -1.64 11.48 33.37
N ASP A 95 -2.57 11.03 32.53
CA ASP A 95 -3.56 9.98 32.85
C ASP A 95 -3.01 8.55 32.69
N GLY A 96 -1.74 8.40 32.31
CA GLY A 96 -1.08 7.11 32.06
C GLY A 96 -1.63 6.34 30.85
N ARG A 97 -2.56 6.92 30.08
CA ARG A 97 -3.20 6.27 28.94
C ARG A 97 -2.78 6.96 27.66
N SER A 98 -2.03 6.27 26.80
CA SER A 98 -1.87 6.69 25.41
C SER A 98 -3.10 6.27 24.61
N PRO A 99 -3.89 7.21 24.08
CA PRO A 99 -5.12 6.86 23.39
C PRO A 99 -4.87 6.30 21.97
N HIS A 100 -3.63 6.32 21.47
CA HIS A 100 -3.34 5.78 20.14
C HIS A 100 -1.90 5.22 19.97
N PRO A 101 -1.71 4.26 19.03
CA PRO A 101 -0.43 3.58 18.76
C PRO A 101 0.72 4.49 18.31
N GLU A 102 0.48 5.73 17.87
CA GLU A 102 1.53 6.65 17.40
C GLU A 102 2.54 7.06 18.51
N HIS A 103 2.32 6.63 19.76
CA HIS A 103 3.27 6.77 20.88
C HIS A 103 4.21 5.57 21.06
N GLU A 104 3.99 4.47 20.35
CA GLU A 104 4.91 3.33 20.37
C GLU A 104 6.24 3.75 19.71
N PRO A 105 7.39 3.46 20.35
CA PRO A 105 8.69 3.74 19.75
C PRO A 105 8.80 3.09 18.38
N GLU A 106 9.35 3.84 17.43
CA GLU A 106 9.66 3.30 16.09
C GLU A 106 10.54 2.06 16.23
N THR A 107 10.14 0.97 15.55
CA THR A 107 10.87 -0.30 15.60
C THR A 107 12.20 -0.20 14.86
N ASP A 108 13.17 -1.02 15.25
CA ASP A 108 14.49 -1.03 14.59
C ASP A 108 14.39 -1.46 13.12
N THR A 109 13.41 -2.30 12.77
CA THR A 109 13.07 -2.63 11.38
C THR A 109 12.64 -1.40 10.59
N HIS A 110 11.74 -0.56 11.14
CA HIS A 110 11.29 0.67 10.47
C HIS A 110 12.47 1.63 10.26
N LYS A 111 13.31 1.83 11.28
CA LYS A 111 14.53 2.64 11.18
C LYS A 111 15.51 2.10 10.13
N ALA A 112 15.76 0.79 10.10
CA ALA A 112 16.68 0.18 9.14
C ALA A 112 16.20 0.35 7.69
N LEU A 113 14.89 0.21 7.43
CA LEU A 113 14.33 0.42 6.08
C LEU A 113 14.31 1.89 5.68
N LYS A 114 14.03 2.79 6.63
CA LYS A 114 14.13 4.25 6.45
C LYS A 114 15.57 4.63 6.08
N GLU A 115 16.55 4.13 6.82
CA GLU A 115 17.97 4.35 6.56
C GLU A 115 18.44 3.76 5.23
N ARG A 116 18.07 2.51 4.91
CA ARG A 116 18.42 1.92 3.60
C ARG A 116 17.89 2.78 2.45
N LYS A 117 16.62 3.20 2.54
CA LYS A 117 15.98 4.04 1.53
C LYS A 117 16.69 5.39 1.39
N ALA A 118 17.03 6.04 2.51
CA ALA A 118 17.79 7.29 2.51
C ALA A 118 19.16 7.11 1.83
N ARG A 119 19.96 6.12 2.26
CA ARG A 119 21.28 5.82 1.68
C ARG A 119 21.22 5.52 0.18
N THR A 120 20.21 4.77 -0.25
CA THR A 120 20.02 4.46 -1.68
C THR A 120 19.74 5.71 -2.50
N TRP A 121 18.95 6.65 -1.99
CA TRP A 121 18.68 7.89 -2.73
C TRP A 121 19.84 8.87 -2.70
N GLU A 122 20.57 8.95 -1.60
CA GLU A 122 21.82 9.73 -1.52
C GLU A 122 22.87 9.20 -2.50
N SER A 123 23.05 7.88 -2.59
CA SER A 123 24.08 7.27 -3.44
C SER A 123 23.85 7.48 -4.94
N VAL A 124 22.61 7.77 -5.35
CA VAL A 124 22.23 8.05 -6.74
C VAL A 124 22.00 9.55 -7.01
N GLY A 125 22.52 10.41 -6.13
CA GLY A 125 22.58 11.86 -6.32
C GLY A 125 21.36 12.64 -5.81
N GLY A 126 20.45 12.01 -5.06
CA GLY A 126 19.34 12.68 -4.40
C GLY A 126 19.78 13.46 -3.16
N THR A 127 19.24 14.65 -2.96
CA THR A 127 19.32 15.32 -1.65
C THR A 127 18.25 14.73 -0.74
N VAL A 128 18.64 14.18 0.41
CA VAL A 128 17.72 13.45 1.30
C VAL A 128 17.48 14.18 2.61
N GLU A 129 16.22 14.25 3.01
CA GLU A 129 15.77 14.74 4.30
C GLU A 129 14.90 13.68 4.98
N VAL A 130 15.19 13.37 6.24
CA VAL A 130 14.46 12.35 7.01
C VAL A 130 13.45 13.03 7.93
N GLU A 131 12.20 12.55 7.92
CA GLU A 131 11.09 13.05 8.76
C GLU A 131 10.80 14.56 8.64
N VAL A 132 11.12 15.16 7.50
CA VAL A 132 10.91 16.59 7.26
C VAL A 132 9.42 16.93 7.16
N TRP A 133 9.02 18.06 7.75
CA TRP A 133 7.65 18.55 7.61
C TRP A 133 7.40 19.09 6.20
N ARG A 134 6.33 18.60 5.56
CA ARG A 134 5.81 19.11 4.28
C ARG A 134 4.59 20.01 4.55
N PRO A 135 4.73 21.34 4.55
CA PRO A 135 3.64 22.25 4.94
C PRO A 135 2.39 22.08 4.08
N ARG A 136 2.56 21.91 2.76
CA ARG A 136 1.45 21.70 1.81
C ARG A 136 0.70 20.39 2.04
N ALA A 137 1.40 19.34 2.45
CA ALA A 137 0.77 18.05 2.78
C ALA A 137 0.23 18.02 4.21
N ARG A 138 0.75 18.88 5.11
CA ARG A 138 0.59 18.80 6.56
C ARG A 138 0.96 17.40 7.09
N ARG A 139 2.07 16.87 6.58
CA ARG A 139 2.57 15.51 6.85
C ARG A 139 4.10 15.50 6.88
N ARG A 140 4.65 14.45 7.50
CA ARG A 140 6.09 14.12 7.48
C ARG A 140 6.25 12.78 6.79
N PRO A 141 6.75 12.72 5.55
CA PRO A 141 7.20 11.45 4.99
C PRO A 141 8.36 10.91 5.82
N ASP A 142 8.51 9.58 5.86
CA ASP A 142 9.62 8.96 6.59
C ASP A 142 10.98 9.39 5.99
N VAL A 143 11.06 9.42 4.66
CA VAL A 143 12.22 9.89 3.91
C VAL A 143 11.72 10.74 2.76
N LEU A 144 12.32 11.91 2.54
CA LEU A 144 12.11 12.74 1.36
C LEU A 144 13.40 12.74 0.55
N ALA A 145 13.33 12.42 -0.73
CA ALA A 145 14.44 12.59 -1.66
C ALA A 145 14.09 13.63 -2.73
N ILE A 146 15.01 14.55 -2.98
CA ILE A 146 14.91 15.57 -4.01
C ILE A 146 15.92 15.22 -5.09
N GLY A 147 15.41 14.70 -6.20
CA GLY A 147 16.17 14.46 -7.42
C GLY A 147 16.14 15.66 -8.37
N PRO A 148 16.77 15.56 -9.54
CA PRO A 148 16.81 16.65 -10.52
C PRO A 148 15.41 17.02 -11.04
N ASP A 149 14.57 16.01 -11.30
CA ASP A 149 13.25 16.20 -11.94
C ASP A 149 12.08 15.88 -11.01
N LEU A 150 12.31 15.11 -9.94
CA LEU A 150 11.27 14.58 -9.06
C LEU A 150 11.63 14.76 -7.60
N THR A 151 10.63 15.14 -6.80
CA THR A 151 10.66 14.94 -5.35
C THR A 151 9.90 13.67 -5.01
N VAL A 152 10.54 12.76 -4.28
CA VAL A 152 9.98 11.45 -3.92
C VAL A 152 9.83 11.36 -2.40
N ALA A 153 8.60 11.13 -1.94
CA ALA A 153 8.27 10.80 -0.56
C ALA A 153 8.30 9.28 -0.36
N GLY A 154 9.26 8.82 0.43
CA GLY A 154 9.38 7.46 0.89
C GLY A 154 8.61 7.22 2.17
N GLU A 155 7.66 6.30 2.14
CA GLU A 155 6.91 5.84 3.31
C GLU A 155 7.31 4.39 3.62
N ILE A 156 7.49 4.05 4.89
CA ILE A 156 7.69 2.68 5.36
C ILE A 156 6.45 2.26 6.14
N GLN A 157 5.89 1.09 5.82
CA GLN A 157 4.66 0.61 6.43
C GLN A 157 4.80 -0.84 6.89
N HIS A 158 5.11 -1.00 8.18
CA HIS A 158 5.28 -2.31 8.81
C HIS A 158 3.98 -2.82 9.45
N SER A 159 3.19 -1.93 10.06
CA SER A 159 1.91 -2.26 10.69
C SER A 159 0.76 -2.29 9.68
N LYS A 160 -0.32 -3.02 9.99
CA LYS A 160 -1.54 -2.97 9.17
C LYS A 160 -2.21 -1.61 9.37
N ALA A 161 -2.54 -0.94 8.28
CA ALA A 161 -3.32 0.28 8.26
C ALA A 161 -4.56 0.09 7.40
N THR A 162 -5.58 0.92 7.62
CA THR A 162 -6.75 0.89 6.73
C THR A 162 -6.37 1.42 5.35
N PRO A 163 -6.89 0.83 4.25
CA PRO A 163 -6.62 1.34 2.90
C PRO A 163 -6.96 2.83 2.75
N ARG A 164 -8.04 3.28 3.42
CA ARG A 164 -8.48 4.68 3.43
C ARG A 164 -7.42 5.61 4.04
N SER A 165 -6.76 5.18 5.13
CA SER A 165 -5.69 5.96 5.77
C SER A 165 -4.48 6.12 4.84
N ILE A 166 -4.04 5.01 4.24
CA ILE A 166 -2.93 4.99 3.26
C ILE A 166 -3.24 5.89 2.07
N GLN A 167 -4.43 5.77 1.48
CA GLN A 167 -4.87 6.60 0.36
C GLN A 167 -4.96 8.10 0.73
N ALA A 168 -5.42 8.42 1.95
CA ALA A 168 -5.49 9.81 2.40
C ALA A 168 -4.07 10.41 2.54
N ARG A 169 -3.12 9.63 3.07
CA ARG A 169 -1.72 10.03 3.18
C ARG A 169 -1.04 10.18 1.82
N GLN A 170 -1.25 9.21 0.92
CA GLN A 170 -0.84 9.27 -0.49
C GLN A 170 -1.30 10.58 -1.16
N ARG A 171 -2.60 10.90 -1.05
CA ARG A 171 -3.18 12.12 -1.64
C ARG A 171 -2.57 13.39 -1.08
N ALA A 172 -2.32 13.44 0.23
CA ALA A 172 -1.77 14.61 0.88
C ALA A 172 -0.35 14.93 0.38
N LEU A 173 0.52 13.90 0.28
CA LEU A 173 1.89 14.05 -0.22
C LEU A 173 1.91 14.36 -1.72
N ARG A 174 1.09 13.66 -2.51
CA ARG A 174 0.93 13.99 -3.93
C ARG A 174 0.51 15.44 -4.16
N LYS A 175 -0.44 15.95 -3.36
CA LYS A 175 -0.88 17.34 -3.44
C LYS A 175 0.26 18.34 -3.14
N ALA A 176 1.27 17.93 -2.38
CA ALA A 176 2.48 18.72 -2.15
C ALA A 176 3.48 18.69 -3.32
N GLY A 177 3.22 17.88 -4.36
CA GLY A 177 4.11 17.69 -5.51
C GLY A 177 4.99 16.46 -5.41
N ASP A 178 4.78 15.61 -4.39
CA ASP A 178 5.66 14.47 -4.13
C ASP A 178 5.14 13.21 -4.84
N ARG A 179 6.04 12.50 -5.56
CA ARG A 179 5.79 11.11 -5.94
C ARG A 179 5.97 10.24 -4.70
N VAL A 180 5.02 9.36 -4.40
CA VAL A 180 5.06 8.59 -3.15
C VAL A 180 5.39 7.13 -3.44
N VAL A 181 6.33 6.56 -2.68
CA VAL A 181 6.65 5.12 -2.70
C VAL A 181 6.53 4.53 -1.30
N TRP A 182 5.59 3.60 -1.15
CA TRP A 182 5.39 2.83 0.07
C TRP A 182 6.28 1.58 0.06
N THR A 183 7.01 1.32 1.14
CA THR A 183 7.84 0.12 1.28
C THR A 183 7.39 -0.66 2.50
N THR A 184 7.36 -1.98 2.37
CA THR A 184 6.99 -2.90 3.45
C THR A 184 7.79 -4.18 3.32
N ASP A 185 8.08 -4.81 4.45
CA ASP A 185 8.65 -6.17 4.54
C ASP A 185 7.57 -7.23 4.80
N ARG A 186 6.29 -6.84 4.79
CA ARG A 186 5.18 -7.78 4.86
C ARG A 186 5.09 -8.59 3.57
N GLY A 187 4.83 -9.89 3.71
CA GLY A 187 4.66 -10.79 2.58
C GLY A 187 3.46 -10.44 1.70
N ALA A 188 3.48 -10.87 0.44
CA ALA A 188 2.50 -10.49 -0.59
C ALA A 188 1.03 -10.81 -0.24
N GLY A 189 0.76 -11.79 0.62
CA GLY A 189 -0.60 -12.09 1.10
C GLY A 189 -1.16 -11.07 2.09
N ASP A 190 -0.31 -10.23 2.66
CA ASP A 190 -0.61 -9.38 3.80
C ASP A 190 -0.55 -7.87 3.48
N ILE A 191 -0.29 -7.53 2.21
CA ILE A 191 -0.13 -6.15 1.70
C ILE A 191 -1.35 -5.65 0.91
N ALA A 192 -2.49 -6.33 1.00
CA ALA A 192 -3.69 -5.95 0.24
C ALA A 192 -4.12 -4.50 0.47
N PHE A 193 -3.84 -3.95 1.66
CA PHE A 193 -4.14 -2.57 2.02
C PHE A 193 -3.26 -1.53 1.29
N LEU A 194 -2.15 -1.96 0.69
CA LEU A 194 -1.26 -1.13 -0.14
C LEU A 194 -1.54 -1.27 -1.64
N HIS A 195 -2.36 -2.22 -2.10
CA HIS A 195 -2.61 -2.43 -3.53
C HIS A 195 -3.11 -1.18 -4.25
N ALA A 196 -3.82 -0.29 -3.56
CA ALA A 196 -4.38 0.92 -4.15
C ALA A 196 -3.38 2.08 -4.30
N VAL A 197 -2.11 1.91 -3.88
CA VAL A 197 -1.06 2.93 -3.95
C VAL A 197 0.26 2.33 -4.48
N PRO A 198 1.18 3.16 -5.00
CA PRO A 198 2.49 2.68 -5.44
C PRO A 198 3.30 2.11 -4.26
N HIS A 199 3.57 0.81 -4.30
CA HIS A 199 4.23 0.11 -3.20
C HIS A 199 5.32 -0.84 -3.69
N LEU A 200 6.23 -1.18 -2.78
CA LEU A 200 7.28 -2.18 -2.94
C LEU A 200 7.25 -3.08 -1.69
N SER A 201 7.08 -4.38 -1.89
CA SER A 201 7.15 -5.37 -0.82
C SER A 201 8.45 -6.15 -0.95
N ILE A 202 9.16 -6.31 0.15
CA ILE A 202 10.36 -7.15 0.26
C ILE A 202 10.11 -8.26 1.28
N PRO A 203 10.93 -9.33 1.31
CA PRO A 203 10.85 -10.34 2.37
C PRO A 203 11.15 -9.77 3.76
N ALA A 204 10.44 -10.28 4.76
CA ALA A 204 10.80 -10.11 6.16
C ALA A 204 12.14 -10.84 6.43
N LEU A 205 13.09 -10.15 7.06
CA LEU A 205 14.38 -10.71 7.45
C LEU A 205 14.40 -11.00 8.96
N ALA A 206 15.23 -11.96 9.37
CA ALA A 206 15.32 -12.38 10.76
C ALA A 206 15.97 -11.32 11.68
N ASP A 207 16.85 -10.47 11.13
CA ASP A 207 17.49 -9.36 11.83
C ASP A 207 17.37 -8.08 10.99
N HIS A 208 16.94 -6.98 11.60
CA HIS A 208 16.80 -5.67 10.96
C HIS A 208 18.12 -5.18 10.33
N ARG A 209 19.27 -5.54 10.91
CA ARG A 209 20.59 -5.16 10.37
C ARG A 209 20.85 -5.72 8.97
N MET A 210 20.19 -6.82 8.62
CA MET A 210 20.31 -7.41 7.29
C MET A 210 19.74 -6.49 6.19
N TYR A 211 18.77 -5.62 6.52
CA TYR A 211 18.31 -4.59 5.60
C TYR A 211 19.39 -3.56 5.27
N LEU A 212 20.43 -3.41 6.09
CA LEU A 212 21.53 -2.48 5.82
C LEU A 212 22.73 -3.17 5.16
N SER A 213 22.94 -4.46 5.41
CA SER A 213 24.13 -5.19 4.93
C SER A 213 23.90 -5.99 3.65
N GLN A 214 22.67 -6.41 3.34
CA GLN A 214 22.41 -7.15 2.12
C GLN A 214 22.58 -6.26 0.90
N THR A 215 23.48 -6.65 0.01
CA THR A 215 23.74 -5.94 -1.26
C THR A 215 22.51 -5.90 -2.17
N ARG A 216 21.61 -6.88 -2.05
CA ARG A 216 20.44 -7.00 -2.92
C ARG A 216 19.22 -7.53 -2.17
N LEU A 217 18.17 -6.71 -2.11
CA LEU A 217 16.86 -7.09 -1.59
C LEU A 217 15.88 -7.32 -2.72
N GLU A 218 15.59 -8.59 -3.00
CA GLU A 218 14.60 -8.98 -3.99
C GLU A 218 13.20 -8.49 -3.60
N LEU A 219 12.43 -8.07 -4.60
CA LEU A 219 11.05 -7.65 -4.41
C LEU A 219 10.14 -8.89 -4.36
N SER A 220 9.28 -8.94 -3.35
CA SER A 220 8.18 -9.91 -3.25
C SER A 220 6.95 -9.46 -4.04
N ALA A 221 6.69 -8.15 -4.13
CA ALA A 221 5.59 -7.59 -4.92
C ALA A 221 5.80 -6.08 -5.18
N GLY A 222 4.97 -5.52 -6.07
CA GLY A 222 4.87 -4.08 -6.30
C GLY A 222 5.53 -3.55 -7.56
N ALA A 223 6.35 -4.35 -8.24
CA ALA A 223 6.96 -4.01 -9.53
C ALA A 223 6.67 -5.09 -10.58
N ILE A 224 6.49 -4.68 -11.83
CA ILE A 224 6.16 -5.57 -12.96
C ILE A 224 6.98 -5.18 -14.18
N THR A 225 7.53 -6.19 -14.86
CA THR A 225 8.24 -6.06 -16.13
C THR A 225 7.39 -6.60 -17.28
N PHE A 226 7.83 -6.40 -18.52
CA PHE A 226 7.07 -6.75 -19.71
C PHE A 226 7.88 -7.57 -20.69
N GLU A 227 7.17 -8.39 -21.46
CA GLU A 227 7.69 -9.08 -22.62
C GLU A 227 6.86 -8.71 -23.86
N THR A 228 7.54 -8.52 -24.99
CA THR A 228 6.86 -8.27 -26.26
C THR A 228 6.45 -9.60 -26.88
N GLN A 229 5.14 -9.81 -27.06
CA GLN A 229 4.59 -11.04 -27.62
C GLN A 229 3.53 -10.73 -28.68
N ARG A 230 3.33 -11.64 -29.66
CA ARG A 230 2.18 -11.54 -30.57
C ARG A 230 0.87 -11.63 -29.79
N CYS A 231 -0.20 -11.01 -30.27
CA CYS A 231 -1.51 -11.08 -29.62
C CYS A 231 -1.99 -12.53 -29.46
N GLY A 232 -2.61 -12.83 -28.31
CA GLY A 232 -3.24 -14.12 -28.02
C GLY A 232 -2.64 -14.87 -26.83
N TRP A 233 -1.63 -14.30 -26.18
CA TRP A 233 -1.11 -14.82 -24.92
C TRP A 233 -2.01 -14.46 -23.74
N ALA A 234 -1.89 -15.25 -22.67
CA ALA A 234 -2.54 -14.97 -21.40
C ALA A 234 -1.93 -13.71 -20.77
N ASP A 235 -2.76 -12.72 -20.50
CA ASP A 235 -2.35 -11.52 -19.77
C ASP A 235 -2.42 -11.81 -18.26
N LEU A 236 -1.26 -11.76 -17.59
CA LEU A 236 -1.10 -12.07 -16.17
C LEU A 236 -2.00 -11.21 -15.26
N TRP A 237 -2.31 -9.97 -15.65
CA TRP A 237 -3.18 -9.11 -14.86
C TRP A 237 -4.66 -9.47 -14.96
N THR A 238 -5.08 -10.01 -16.11
CA THR A 238 -6.50 -10.33 -16.34
C THR A 238 -6.81 -11.81 -16.20
N GLY A 239 -5.80 -12.67 -16.34
CA GLY A 239 -5.96 -14.12 -16.48
C GLY A 239 -6.63 -14.54 -17.79
N THR A 240 -6.68 -13.65 -18.80
CA THR A 240 -7.39 -13.90 -20.07
C THR A 240 -6.46 -13.83 -21.27
N ASN A 241 -6.81 -14.54 -22.34
CA ASN A 241 -6.09 -14.50 -23.62
C ASN A 241 -6.69 -13.45 -24.59
N ARG A 242 -7.46 -12.49 -24.06
CA ARG A 242 -8.08 -11.45 -24.88
C ARG A 242 -7.01 -10.48 -25.36
N CYS A 243 -7.20 -9.91 -26.54
CA CYS A 243 -6.33 -8.84 -27.03
C CYS A 243 -6.34 -7.68 -26.01
N PRO A 244 -5.18 -7.19 -25.55
CA PRO A 244 -5.15 -6.13 -24.55
C PRO A 244 -5.72 -4.81 -25.08
N ALA A 245 -5.45 -4.49 -26.35
CA ALA A 245 -5.94 -3.27 -27.00
C ALA A 245 -7.44 -3.30 -27.33
N THR A 246 -7.93 -4.40 -27.93
CA THR A 246 -9.33 -4.47 -28.41
C THR A 246 -10.27 -5.16 -27.44
N ARG A 247 -9.75 -5.87 -26.43
CA ARG A 247 -10.50 -6.71 -25.46
C ARG A 247 -11.28 -7.87 -26.08
N ASN A 248 -11.10 -8.12 -27.38
CA ASN A 248 -11.73 -9.21 -28.11
C ASN A 248 -11.05 -10.55 -27.80
N ALA A 249 -11.83 -11.64 -27.88
CA ALA A 249 -11.31 -13.00 -27.72
C ALA A 249 -10.47 -13.45 -28.93
N LYS A 250 -10.76 -12.93 -30.12
CA LYS A 250 -9.95 -13.16 -31.31
C LYS A 250 -8.67 -12.30 -31.24
N PRO A 251 -7.48 -12.88 -31.40
CA PRO A 251 -6.24 -12.10 -31.48
C PRO A 251 -6.24 -11.12 -32.65
N CYS A 252 -5.69 -9.92 -32.48
CA CYS A 252 -5.58 -8.93 -33.56
C CYS A 252 -4.36 -9.16 -34.47
N GLY A 253 -3.43 -10.03 -34.07
CA GLY A 253 -2.20 -10.35 -34.83
C GLY A 253 -1.01 -9.42 -34.59
N SER A 254 -1.20 -8.26 -33.96
CA SER A 254 -0.15 -7.29 -33.60
C SER A 254 0.74 -7.77 -32.44
N MET A 255 1.89 -7.12 -32.26
CA MET A 255 2.72 -7.27 -31.06
C MET A 255 2.17 -6.42 -29.91
N HIS A 256 2.22 -6.94 -28.68
CA HIS A 256 1.81 -6.27 -27.45
C HIS A 256 2.82 -6.51 -26.34
N LEU A 257 2.85 -5.62 -25.35
CA LEU A 257 3.58 -5.81 -24.10
C LEU A 257 2.73 -6.60 -23.11
N TYR A 258 3.18 -7.78 -22.70
CA TYR A 258 2.51 -8.61 -21.71
C TYR A 258 3.24 -8.56 -20.36
N PRO A 259 2.52 -8.34 -19.24
CA PRO A 259 3.13 -8.33 -17.91
C PRO A 259 3.69 -9.71 -17.56
N THR A 260 4.93 -9.74 -17.05
CA THR A 260 5.63 -10.97 -16.62
C THR A 260 6.24 -10.78 -15.23
N LEU A 261 6.23 -11.84 -14.42
CA LEU A 261 6.91 -11.89 -13.12
C LEU A 261 8.30 -12.53 -13.22
N ASN A 262 8.63 -13.10 -14.38
CA ASN A 262 9.83 -13.89 -14.54
C ASN A 262 10.28 -13.88 -16.01
N PRO A 263 11.20 -12.97 -16.39
CA PRO A 263 11.65 -12.81 -17.78
C PRO A 263 12.35 -14.03 -18.42
N HIS A 264 12.30 -15.22 -17.79
CA HIS A 264 12.95 -16.46 -18.24
C HIS A 264 12.15 -17.76 -18.03
N SER A 265 10.91 -17.76 -17.51
CA SER A 265 10.23 -19.04 -17.17
C SER A 265 9.18 -19.54 -18.15
N TYR A 266 9.05 -18.98 -19.35
CA TYR A 266 8.31 -19.66 -20.40
C TYR A 266 9.20 -20.65 -21.15
N SER A 267 9.51 -21.77 -20.48
CA SER A 267 9.84 -23.01 -21.18
C SER A 267 8.57 -23.56 -21.82
N ARG A 268 8.35 -23.28 -23.10
CA ARG A 268 7.78 -24.32 -23.96
C ARG A 268 8.97 -25.14 -24.40
N GLN A 269 9.15 -26.35 -23.87
CA GLN A 269 10.15 -27.27 -24.42
C GLN A 269 9.93 -27.33 -25.94
N LYS A 270 10.88 -26.76 -26.70
CA LYS A 270 10.88 -26.56 -28.16
C LYS A 270 9.92 -25.47 -28.69
N ALA A 271 10.50 -24.55 -29.46
CA ALA A 271 9.90 -23.55 -30.36
C ALA A 271 9.49 -22.19 -29.77
N ALA A 272 10.30 -21.16 -30.05
CA ALA A 272 9.91 -20.08 -30.96
C ALA A 272 11.07 -19.08 -31.18
N THR A 273 11.71 -19.22 -32.33
CA THR A 273 12.82 -18.42 -32.88
C THR A 273 12.47 -16.97 -33.25
N THR A 274 11.53 -16.32 -32.54
CA THR A 274 11.12 -14.92 -32.85
C THR A 274 10.80 -14.04 -31.63
N ALA A 275 11.03 -14.51 -30.40
CA ALA A 275 10.94 -13.65 -29.23
C ALA A 275 12.24 -12.83 -29.12
N LEU A 276 12.18 -11.53 -29.48
CA LEU A 276 13.23 -10.56 -29.17
C LEU A 276 13.10 -10.18 -27.69
N PHE A 277 13.85 -10.88 -26.84
CA PHE A 277 13.94 -10.64 -25.39
C PHE A 277 14.91 -9.50 -25.08
N PRO A 278 14.52 -8.45 -24.33
CA PRO A 278 15.46 -7.75 -23.47
C PRO A 278 15.53 -8.49 -22.13
N CYS A 279 16.56 -9.33 -22.00
CA CYS A 279 16.91 -10.08 -20.79
C CYS A 279 17.51 -9.12 -19.75
N GLY A 280 16.80 -8.86 -18.64
CA GLY A 280 17.31 -8.07 -17.52
C GLY A 280 17.24 -8.84 -16.19
N PRO A 281 18.16 -8.59 -15.24
CA PRO A 281 18.05 -9.14 -13.89
C PRO A 281 16.73 -8.73 -13.25
N ARG A 282 16.14 -9.58 -12.38
CA ARG A 282 14.94 -9.19 -11.64
C ARG A 282 15.19 -7.87 -10.90
N PRO A 283 14.23 -6.94 -10.90
CA PRO A 283 14.35 -5.71 -10.15
C PRO A 283 14.46 -5.99 -8.65
N HIS A 284 15.45 -5.39 -8.00
CA HIS A 284 15.59 -5.37 -6.54
C HIS A 284 15.24 -3.99 -6.00
N LEU A 285 15.08 -3.87 -4.67
CA LEU A 285 14.63 -2.65 -4.01
C LEU A 285 15.43 -1.41 -4.44
N ASP A 286 16.76 -1.46 -4.33
CA ASP A 286 17.58 -0.28 -4.56
C ASP A 286 17.53 0.21 -6.02
N HIS A 287 17.53 -0.72 -6.98
CA HIS A 287 17.38 -0.40 -8.40
C HIS A 287 16.02 0.27 -8.70
N LEU A 288 14.96 -0.15 -8.02
CA LEU A 288 13.64 0.48 -8.14
C LEU A 288 13.62 1.85 -7.48
N LEU A 289 14.22 2.01 -6.30
CA LEU A 289 14.27 3.30 -5.63
C LEU A 289 15.05 4.34 -6.45
N GLU A 290 16.18 3.94 -7.05
CA GLU A 290 16.94 4.74 -8.02
C GLU A 290 16.06 5.15 -9.19
N GLY A 291 15.47 4.17 -9.87
CA GLY A 291 14.68 4.44 -11.07
C GLY A 291 13.39 5.21 -10.80
N ILE A 292 12.81 5.12 -9.61
CA ILE A 292 11.68 5.95 -9.18
C ILE A 292 12.11 7.41 -9.05
N LEU A 293 13.28 7.66 -8.46
CA LEU A 293 13.83 9.02 -8.28
C LEU A 293 14.19 9.67 -9.62
N HIS A 294 14.73 8.91 -10.56
CA HIS A 294 15.08 9.38 -11.91
C HIS A 294 13.93 9.27 -12.92
N GLY A 295 12.75 8.80 -12.51
CA GLY A 295 11.58 8.69 -13.38
C GLY A 295 11.64 7.60 -14.45
N THR A 296 12.62 6.69 -14.39
CA THR A 296 12.71 5.51 -15.28
C THR A 296 11.74 4.40 -14.87
N TRP A 297 11.15 4.49 -13.67
CA TRP A 297 10.03 3.68 -13.23
C TRP A 297 8.83 4.55 -12.86
N LEU A 298 7.68 4.21 -13.43
CA LEU A 298 6.44 4.96 -13.27
C LEU A 298 5.37 4.05 -12.62
N PRO A 299 4.55 4.59 -11.70
CA PRO A 299 3.44 3.82 -11.18
C PRO A 299 2.35 3.70 -12.25
N TYR A 300 1.82 2.49 -12.38
CA TYR A 300 0.76 2.13 -13.31
C TYR A 300 -0.38 1.46 -12.57
N ARG A 301 -1.60 1.85 -12.93
CA ARG A 301 -2.80 1.31 -12.32
C ARG A 301 -3.50 0.33 -13.24
N HIS A 302 -3.61 -0.91 -12.77
CA HIS A 302 -4.50 -1.91 -13.34
C HIS A 302 -5.62 -2.24 -12.35
N ARG A 303 -6.84 -1.80 -12.65
CA ARG A 303 -8.04 -1.96 -11.80
C ARG A 303 -7.84 -1.37 -10.39
N ASP A 304 -7.83 -2.22 -9.37
CA ASP A 304 -7.65 -1.90 -7.96
C ASP A 304 -6.18 -2.00 -7.50
N ARG A 305 -5.28 -2.43 -8.39
CA ARG A 305 -3.86 -2.62 -8.10
C ARG A 305 -2.99 -1.59 -8.80
N VAL A 306 -1.98 -1.12 -8.08
CA VAL A 306 -0.93 -0.24 -8.58
C VAL A 306 0.40 -0.99 -8.52
N SER A 307 1.19 -0.88 -9.58
CA SER A 307 2.52 -1.47 -9.67
C SER A 307 3.47 -0.52 -10.37
N TRP A 308 4.74 -0.55 -10.01
CA TRP A 308 5.80 0.14 -10.72
C TRP A 308 6.11 -0.60 -12.02
N ILE A 309 6.18 0.15 -13.11
CA ILE A 309 6.53 -0.35 -14.44
C ILE A 309 7.63 0.51 -15.08
N PRO A 310 8.44 -0.04 -16.00
CA PRO A 310 9.40 0.74 -16.76
C PRO A 310 8.74 1.88 -17.53
N ALA A 311 9.38 3.05 -17.56
CA ALA A 311 8.85 4.25 -18.21
C ALA A 311 8.66 4.08 -19.72
N ASP A 312 9.56 3.33 -20.38
CA ASP A 312 9.50 2.99 -21.80
C ASP A 312 8.29 2.11 -22.17
N ALA A 313 7.81 1.29 -21.24
CA ALA A 313 6.60 0.48 -21.38
C ALA A 313 5.31 1.28 -21.11
N HIS A 314 5.40 2.39 -20.36
CA HIS A 314 4.23 3.06 -19.79
C HIS A 314 3.26 3.59 -20.84
N ALA A 315 3.76 4.28 -21.88
CA ALA A 315 2.93 4.85 -22.93
C ALA A 315 2.16 3.77 -23.71
N THR A 316 2.86 2.69 -24.10
CA THR A 316 2.28 1.55 -24.82
C THR A 316 1.22 0.84 -23.98
N VAL A 317 1.54 0.51 -22.73
CA VAL A 317 0.61 -0.18 -21.83
C VAL A 317 -0.63 0.69 -21.55
N THR A 318 -0.44 1.99 -21.35
CA THR A 318 -1.54 2.95 -21.15
C THR A 318 -2.44 3.04 -22.38
N ALA A 319 -1.87 3.10 -23.58
CA ALA A 319 -2.65 3.14 -24.83
C ALA A 319 -3.47 1.86 -25.03
N GLU A 320 -2.91 0.70 -24.71
CA GLU A 320 -3.58 -0.58 -24.90
C GLU A 320 -4.63 -0.87 -23.81
N ARG A 321 -4.33 -0.56 -22.55
CA ARG A 321 -5.10 -1.04 -21.40
C ARG A 321 -5.80 0.07 -20.61
N GLY A 322 -5.48 1.33 -20.89
CA GLY A 322 -5.80 2.45 -20.01
C GLY A 322 -4.93 2.43 -18.75
N GLY A 323 -5.35 3.14 -17.70
CA GLY A 323 -4.58 3.26 -16.46
C GLY A 323 -3.46 4.28 -16.61
N THR A 324 -3.70 5.51 -16.16
CA THR A 324 -2.75 6.61 -16.33
C THR A 324 -1.85 6.75 -15.10
N LEU A 325 -0.73 7.47 -15.26
CA LEU A 325 0.13 7.91 -14.16
C LEU A 325 -0.69 8.63 -13.08
N ASP A 326 -1.55 9.56 -13.49
CA ASP A 326 -2.43 10.32 -12.61
C ASP A 326 -3.35 9.41 -11.77
N LEU A 327 -3.97 8.41 -12.41
CA LEU A 327 -4.83 7.44 -11.71
C LEU A 327 -4.07 6.59 -10.69
N ALA A 328 -2.81 6.26 -10.98
CA ALA A 328 -1.95 5.47 -10.11
C ALA A 328 -1.48 6.28 -8.89
N GLU A 329 -1.10 7.54 -9.09
CA GLU A 329 -0.61 8.40 -8.01
C GLU A 329 -1.75 8.97 -7.16
N SER A 330 -2.94 9.15 -7.73
CA SER A 330 -4.07 9.80 -7.04
C SER A 330 -4.51 9.13 -5.74
N GLY A 331 -4.19 7.85 -5.53
CA GLY A 331 -4.70 7.08 -4.39
C GLY A 331 -6.23 6.98 -4.36
N THR A 332 -6.91 7.30 -5.47
CA THR A 332 -8.37 7.27 -5.56
C THR A 332 -8.75 6.00 -6.27
N THR A 333 -9.47 5.08 -5.63
CA THR A 333 -10.13 4.00 -6.37
C THR A 333 -11.24 4.60 -7.20
N PRO A 334 -11.27 4.41 -8.54
CA PRO A 334 -12.43 4.79 -9.33
C PRO A 334 -13.66 4.19 -8.66
N HIS A 335 -14.57 5.06 -8.23
CA HIS A 335 -15.88 4.61 -7.79
C HIS A 335 -16.47 3.91 -9.01
N ARG A 336 -16.81 2.63 -8.90
CA ARG A 336 -17.77 2.05 -9.84
C ARG A 336 -19.11 2.70 -9.50
N ASP A 337 -19.33 3.92 -9.98
CA ASP A 337 -20.66 4.50 -10.09
C ASP A 337 -21.36 3.83 -11.28
N GLY A 338 -21.60 2.54 -11.08
CA GLY A 338 -22.60 1.78 -11.75
C GLY A 338 -23.26 0.97 -10.64
N PRO A 339 -24.59 0.92 -10.56
CA PRO A 339 -25.23 0.05 -9.58
C PRO A 339 -24.60 -1.33 -9.73
N ALA A 340 -24.33 -2.01 -8.62
CA ALA A 340 -24.07 -3.44 -8.60
C ALA A 340 -25.37 -4.18 -8.99
N GLY A 341 -25.91 -3.87 -10.16
CA GLY A 341 -26.97 -4.61 -10.80
C GLY A 341 -26.35 -5.95 -11.16
N ARG A 342 -26.71 -6.97 -10.38
CA ARG A 342 -26.51 -8.35 -10.77
C ARG A 342 -27.09 -8.47 -12.19
N ALA A 343 -26.35 -9.08 -13.10
CA ALA A 343 -26.81 -9.31 -14.48
C ALA A 343 -28.07 -10.21 -14.57
N CYS A 344 -28.70 -10.57 -13.45
CA CYS A 344 -30.00 -11.23 -13.34
C CYS A 344 -31.19 -10.29 -13.03
N GLU A 345 -30.99 -8.99 -12.83
CA GLU A 345 -32.09 -8.07 -12.42
C GLU A 345 -32.58 -7.13 -13.54
N ARG A 346 -32.08 -7.27 -14.78
CA ARG A 346 -32.70 -6.61 -15.94
C ARG A 346 -33.66 -7.56 -16.64
N ARG A 347 -34.90 -7.58 -16.12
CA ARG A 347 -36.20 -7.69 -16.81
C ARG A 347 -37.16 -8.52 -15.96
N HIS A 348 -38.16 -7.86 -15.38
CA HIS A 348 -39.58 -8.19 -15.60
C HIS A 348 -40.46 -7.08 -15.03
N ASP A 349 -41.04 -6.30 -15.95
CA ASP A 349 -42.34 -5.65 -15.73
C ASP A 349 -43.39 -6.73 -15.46
N PRO A 350 -44.24 -6.58 -14.44
CA PRO A 350 -45.26 -7.58 -14.13
C PRO A 350 -46.52 -7.30 -14.95
N LYS A 351 -46.53 -7.68 -16.23
CA LYS A 351 -47.78 -8.00 -16.92
C LYS A 351 -47.58 -9.17 -17.89
N THR A 352 -48.48 -10.14 -17.75
CA THR A 352 -48.76 -11.30 -18.63
C THR A 352 -48.15 -12.63 -18.20
N GLN A 353 -49.00 -13.42 -17.52
CA GLN A 353 -48.87 -14.86 -17.29
C GLN A 353 -49.03 -15.65 -18.60
N ALA A 354 -48.24 -16.72 -18.77
CA ALA A 354 -48.71 -18.00 -19.31
C ALA A 354 -47.72 -19.11 -18.92
N ALA A 355 -48.24 -20.21 -18.37
CA ALA A 355 -47.50 -21.33 -17.82
C ALA A 355 -47.40 -22.50 -18.80
N THR A 356 -46.27 -23.22 -18.82
CA THR A 356 -46.18 -24.69 -19.04
C THR A 356 -44.75 -25.20 -18.71
N PRO A 357 -44.56 -26.49 -18.31
CA PRO A 357 -43.60 -26.88 -17.28
C PRO A 357 -42.26 -27.45 -17.80
N THR A 358 -41.20 -27.25 -17.01
CA THR A 358 -39.84 -27.73 -17.23
C THR A 358 -39.66 -29.19 -16.78
N PRO A 359 -38.95 -30.06 -17.52
CA PRO A 359 -38.48 -31.33 -16.97
C PRO A 359 -37.23 -31.10 -16.10
N LEU A 360 -37.28 -31.59 -14.86
CA LEU A 360 -36.19 -31.52 -13.88
C LEU A 360 -35.30 -32.76 -13.94
N CYS A 361 -33.99 -32.56 -14.02
CA CYS A 361 -32.99 -33.51 -13.55
C CYS A 361 -32.14 -32.81 -12.47
N CYS A 362 -32.35 -33.23 -11.22
CA CYS A 362 -31.64 -32.91 -9.95
C CYS A 362 -31.17 -31.47 -9.61
N GLY A 363 -31.57 -30.45 -10.37
CA GLY A 363 -31.78 -29.12 -9.82
C GLY A 363 -30.58 -28.18 -9.63
N GLN A 364 -29.38 -28.36 -10.22
CA GLN A 364 -28.34 -27.31 -10.11
C GLN A 364 -27.45 -26.90 -11.31
N LYS A 365 -27.34 -27.56 -12.48
CA LYS A 365 -26.71 -26.97 -13.71
C LYS A 365 -27.18 -27.63 -15.02
N LEU A 366 -27.13 -26.89 -16.14
CA LEU A 366 -27.48 -27.33 -17.51
C LEU A 366 -26.43 -28.30 -18.10
N PRO A 367 -26.83 -29.29 -18.92
CA PRO A 367 -25.90 -30.15 -19.64
C PRO A 367 -25.06 -29.37 -20.67
N GLY A 368 -23.87 -29.90 -20.99
CA GLY A 368 -22.99 -29.33 -22.01
C GLY A 368 -23.65 -29.26 -23.39
N LYS A 369 -23.20 -28.31 -24.22
CA LYS A 369 -23.67 -28.18 -25.63
C LYS A 369 -23.14 -29.32 -26.50
N ALA A 370 -23.90 -29.65 -27.55
CA ALA A 370 -23.55 -30.69 -28.53
C ALA A 370 -22.16 -30.45 -29.16
N GLY A 371 -21.32 -31.49 -29.17
CA GLY A 371 -19.97 -31.47 -29.75
C GLY A 371 -18.80 -31.29 -28.78
N GLN A 372 -19.04 -31.30 -27.45
CA GLN A 372 -17.95 -31.32 -26.45
C GLN A 372 -17.89 -32.63 -25.63
N PRO A 373 -16.69 -33.06 -25.19
CA PRO A 373 -16.53 -34.12 -24.19
C PRO A 373 -17.15 -33.74 -22.84
N LEU A 374 -17.76 -34.71 -22.15
CA LEU A 374 -18.38 -34.53 -20.83
C LEU A 374 -17.36 -34.06 -19.77
N VAL A 375 -17.58 -32.88 -19.18
CA VAL A 375 -16.70 -32.37 -18.10
C VAL A 375 -17.22 -32.82 -16.73
N LEU A 376 -16.50 -33.80 -16.17
CA LEU A 376 -16.22 -34.29 -14.79
C LEU A 376 -17.02 -33.83 -13.54
N ALA A 377 -17.98 -32.91 -13.60
CA ALA A 377 -18.77 -32.51 -12.43
C ALA A 377 -19.82 -33.56 -12.01
N CYS A 378 -20.15 -34.54 -12.86
CA CYS A 378 -21.07 -35.62 -12.53
C CYS A 378 -20.43 -36.80 -11.78
N GLN A 379 -19.09 -36.89 -11.72
CA GLN A 379 -18.40 -38.00 -11.04
C GLN A 379 -18.41 -37.87 -9.51
N LEU A 380 -18.82 -36.72 -8.97
CA LEU A 380 -18.95 -36.49 -7.52
C LEU A 380 -20.42 -36.49 -7.05
N CYS A 381 -21.37 -36.76 -7.94
CA CYS A 381 -22.79 -36.83 -7.58
C CYS A 381 -23.17 -38.26 -7.18
N ARG A 382 -23.63 -38.44 -5.93
CA ARG A 382 -24.06 -39.73 -5.35
C ARG A 382 -25.21 -40.43 -6.10
N ASN A 383 -25.92 -39.70 -6.98
CA ASN A 383 -27.06 -40.21 -7.76
C ASN A 383 -26.74 -40.40 -9.25
N SER A 384 -25.47 -40.31 -9.67
CA SER A 384 -25.07 -40.59 -11.06
C SER A 384 -25.07 -42.10 -11.33
N PRO A 385 -25.65 -42.59 -12.44
CA PRO A 385 -25.63 -44.01 -12.79
C PRO A 385 -24.23 -44.57 -13.10
N THR A 386 -23.21 -43.71 -13.18
CA THR A 386 -21.79 -44.07 -13.39
C THR A 386 -20.93 -43.96 -12.11
N TYR A 387 -21.53 -43.80 -10.93
CA TYR A 387 -20.80 -43.77 -9.65
C TYR A 387 -20.41 -45.20 -9.22
N TYR A 388 -19.15 -45.57 -9.45
CA TYR A 388 -18.58 -46.83 -8.95
C TYR A 388 -18.17 -46.63 -7.48
N ARG A 389 -18.84 -47.34 -6.56
CA ARG A 389 -18.56 -47.32 -5.11
C ARG A 389 -17.15 -47.86 -4.84
N ARG A 390 -16.31 -47.10 -4.13
CA ARG A 390 -15.02 -47.59 -3.61
C ARG A 390 -15.06 -47.97 -2.12
N ASP A 391 -16.15 -47.65 -1.42
CA ASP A 391 -16.25 -47.81 0.04
C ASP A 391 -16.99 -49.08 0.49
N GLU A 392 -17.21 -50.05 -0.41
CA GLU A 392 -17.82 -51.37 -0.06
C GLU A 392 -16.86 -52.57 -0.24
N LEU A 393 -15.59 -52.34 -0.60
CA LEU A 393 -14.58 -53.41 -0.73
C LEU A 393 -13.60 -53.51 0.44
N ASP A 394 -13.52 -52.51 1.32
CA ASP A 394 -12.61 -52.54 2.49
C ASP A 394 -13.27 -53.12 3.76
N GLN A 395 -14.56 -53.48 3.73
CA GLN A 395 -15.24 -54.18 4.84
C GLN A 395 -15.42 -55.69 4.61
N GLN A 396 -14.84 -56.26 3.53
CA GLN A 396 -14.77 -57.72 3.32
C GLN A 396 -13.36 -58.31 3.30
N GLN A 397 -12.33 -57.53 3.68
CA GLN A 397 -10.95 -58.03 3.89
C GLN A 397 -10.43 -57.84 5.32
N ALA A 398 -11.36 -57.71 6.29
CA ALA A 398 -11.06 -57.81 7.72
C ALA A 398 -11.96 -58.86 8.40
N GLN A 399 -12.01 -60.06 7.80
CA GLN A 399 -12.22 -61.32 8.52
C GLN A 399 -10.91 -62.09 8.54
#